data_AF-A0A226DTP5-F1
#
_entry.id   AF-A0A226DTP5-F1
#
_cell.length_a   1.000
_cell.length_b   1.000
_cell.length_c   1.000
_cell.angle_alpha   90.00
_cell.angle_beta   90.00
_cell.angle_gamma   90.00
#
_symmetry.space_group_name_H-M   'P 1'
#
loop_
_entity.id
_entity.type
_entity.pdbx_description
1 polymer ?
#
loop_
_entity_poly.entity_id
_entity_poly.type
_entity_poly.pdbx_seq_one_letter_code
_entity_poly.pdbx_strand_id
1 'polypeptide(L)'
;MATLAMWKRLELMTNLYGKRLRLQNHVISVSERKILLTSDPTRKARYFVITSTLFVALHTMLAFVITTKPIFVKTSEQLSHLEMVRTYTNILCVFIPRAFFAMSCVTSFTPYVSIVVLNHIVNFQSEAKELTTTKIVHSYKIIEFGMTILIWTSYLIPFLGSPFIIYLQLDPLYELVLMEYIPPGNILFILIRFLIVIIVMTEVIKSANLFFIVGLMVVSSMNEIMQDLSDISSSDVQIRSGEIMDWSVKLSVKLF
;
A
#
# COMPACT_ATOMS: atom_id res chain seq x y z
N MET A 1 8.64 -9.01 -15.78
CA MET A 1 8.43 -7.58 -15.52
C MET A 1 7.18 -7.36 -14.69
N ALA A 2 7.06 -6.20 -14.02
CA ALA A 2 5.76 -5.68 -13.61
C ALA A 2 4.80 -5.79 -14.80
N THR A 3 3.80 -6.63 -14.60
CA THR A 3 2.98 -7.09 -15.71
C THR A 3 2.15 -5.94 -16.26
N LEU A 4 1.74 -6.08 -17.53
CA LEU A 4 0.71 -5.22 -18.11
C LEU A 4 -0.52 -5.13 -17.19
N ALA A 5 -0.85 -6.23 -16.48
CA ALA A 5 -1.91 -6.26 -15.47
C ALA A 5 -1.65 -5.28 -14.31
N MET A 6 -0.45 -5.26 -13.71
CA MET A 6 -0.11 -4.32 -12.64
C MET A 6 -0.24 -2.86 -13.09
N TRP A 7 0.21 -2.52 -14.30
CA TRP A 7 0.04 -1.19 -14.88
C TRP A 7 -1.43 -0.82 -15.08
N LYS A 8 -2.26 -1.75 -15.59
CA LYS A 8 -3.72 -1.55 -15.71
C LYS A 8 -4.40 -1.36 -14.35
N ARG A 9 -3.93 -2.04 -13.29
CA ARG A 9 -4.50 -1.86 -11.93
C ARG A 9 -4.07 -0.54 -11.32
N LEU A 10 -2.82 -0.12 -11.53
CA LEU A 10 -2.37 1.21 -11.13
C LEU A 10 -3.16 2.30 -11.88
N GLU A 11 -3.43 2.10 -13.18
CA GLU A 11 -4.32 2.97 -13.97
C GLU A 11 -5.74 2.99 -13.39
N LEU A 12 -6.33 1.84 -13.06
CA LEU A 12 -7.66 1.76 -12.44
C LEU A 12 -7.71 2.52 -11.11
N MET A 13 -6.71 2.33 -10.25
CA MET A 13 -6.58 3.04 -8.98
C MET A 13 -6.48 4.56 -9.21
N THR A 14 -5.64 4.98 -10.15
CA THR A 14 -5.46 6.41 -10.47
C THR A 14 -6.70 7.01 -11.13
N ASN A 15 -7.45 6.24 -11.92
CA ASN A 15 -8.74 6.67 -12.45
C ASN A 15 -9.79 6.80 -11.33
N LEU A 16 -9.81 5.87 -10.36
CA LEU A 16 -10.72 5.91 -9.22
C LEU A 16 -10.43 7.12 -8.32
N TYR A 17 -9.20 7.24 -7.82
CA TYR A 17 -8.83 8.30 -6.90
C TYR A 17 -8.57 9.64 -7.59
N GLY A 18 -8.04 9.64 -8.82
CA GLY A 18 -7.78 10.86 -9.61
C GLY A 18 -9.01 11.38 -10.35
N LYS A 19 -9.60 10.61 -11.28
CA LYS A 19 -10.71 11.13 -12.11
C LYS A 19 -12.03 11.25 -11.35
N ARG A 20 -12.41 10.25 -10.54
CA ARG A 20 -13.69 10.26 -9.82
C ARG A 20 -13.62 11.07 -8.53
N LEU A 21 -12.60 10.84 -7.71
CA LEU A 21 -12.47 11.48 -6.38
C LEU A 21 -11.61 12.75 -6.37
N ARG A 22 -10.84 13.04 -7.43
CA ARG A 22 -9.94 14.21 -7.53
C ARG A 22 -8.88 14.29 -6.41
N LEU A 23 -8.42 13.14 -5.95
CA LEU A 23 -7.42 12.97 -4.88
C LEU A 23 -5.99 12.72 -5.39
N GLN A 24 -5.81 12.48 -6.70
CA GLN A 24 -4.51 12.21 -7.31
C GLN A 24 -4.37 12.94 -8.65
N ASN A 25 -3.13 13.36 -8.96
CA ASN A 25 -2.79 14.24 -10.08
C ASN A 25 -1.85 13.56 -11.07
N HIS A 26 -2.03 12.25 -11.22
CA HIS A 26 -1.21 11.40 -12.06
C HIS A 26 -2.07 10.88 -13.21
N VAL A 27 -1.47 10.79 -14.38
CA VAL A 27 -2.02 10.03 -15.51
C VAL A 27 -1.05 8.92 -15.81
N ILE A 28 -1.59 7.72 -15.97
CA ILE A 28 -0.80 6.53 -16.25
C ILE A 28 -0.96 6.21 -17.72
N SER A 29 0.15 6.21 -18.44
CA SER A 29 0.22 5.68 -19.80
C SER A 29 0.59 4.20 -19.69
N VAL A 30 -0.41 3.32 -19.83
CA VAL A 30 -0.20 1.86 -19.76
C VAL A 30 0.64 1.35 -20.94
N SER A 31 0.50 1.96 -22.12
CA SER A 31 1.29 1.62 -23.31
C SER A 31 2.77 1.90 -23.11
N GLU A 32 3.09 3.07 -22.54
CA GLU A 32 4.47 3.49 -22.31
C GLU A 32 5.03 3.02 -20.97
N ARG A 33 4.19 2.46 -20.10
CA ARG A 33 4.50 2.14 -18.69
C ARG A 33 5.12 3.34 -17.99
N LYS A 34 4.53 4.51 -18.18
CA LYS A 34 5.02 5.76 -17.59
C LYS A 34 3.92 6.42 -16.80
N ILE A 35 4.34 7.06 -15.71
CA ILE A 35 3.47 7.95 -14.95
C ILE A 35 3.84 9.37 -15.35
N LEU A 36 2.85 10.08 -15.85
CA LEU A 36 2.95 11.46 -16.23
C LEU A 36 2.21 12.29 -15.19
N LEU A 37 2.79 13.42 -14.79
CA LEU A 37 2.07 14.40 -14.02
C LEU A 37 1.04 15.05 -14.97
N THR A 38 -0.23 15.07 -14.56
CA THR A 38 -1.22 15.82 -15.36
C THR A 38 -0.93 17.31 -15.24
N SER A 39 -1.21 18.08 -16.30
CA SER A 39 -1.15 19.54 -16.27
C SER A 39 -1.91 20.09 -15.06
N ASP A 40 -1.34 21.14 -14.44
CA ASP A 40 -1.58 21.58 -13.07
C ASP A 40 -2.95 21.18 -12.48
N PRO A 41 -2.97 20.37 -11.41
CA PRO A 41 -4.22 20.05 -10.75
C PRO A 41 -4.91 21.34 -10.32
N THR A 42 -6.24 21.35 -10.37
CA THR A 42 -6.98 22.51 -9.88
C THR A 42 -6.47 22.86 -8.48
N ARG A 43 -6.07 24.10 -8.26
CA ARG A 43 -5.46 24.55 -7.00
C ARG A 43 -6.28 24.12 -5.77
N LYS A 44 -7.61 24.05 -5.92
CA LYS A 44 -8.58 23.54 -4.94
C LYS A 44 -8.36 22.07 -4.57
N ALA A 45 -8.18 21.18 -5.55
CA ALA A 45 -7.94 19.75 -5.30
C ALA A 45 -6.62 19.53 -4.56
N ARG A 46 -5.56 20.26 -4.92
CA ARG A 46 -4.27 20.19 -4.23
C ARG A 46 -4.40 20.58 -2.75
N TYR A 47 -5.06 21.71 -2.47
CA TYR A 47 -5.29 22.12 -1.08
C TYR A 47 -6.17 21.12 -0.34
N PHE A 48 -7.21 20.57 -0.98
CA PHE A 48 -8.06 19.56 -0.35
C PHE A 48 -7.27 18.33 0.08
N VAL A 49 -6.41 17.79 -0.80
CA VAL A 49 -5.58 16.62 -0.49
C VAL A 49 -4.60 16.92 0.65
N ILE A 50 -3.92 18.07 0.60
CA ILE A 50 -2.99 18.48 1.68
C ILE A 50 -3.72 18.64 3.01
N THR A 51 -4.85 19.35 3.02
CA THR A 51 -5.67 19.56 4.22
C THR A 51 -6.20 18.22 4.76
N SER A 52 -6.65 17.32 3.88
CA SER A 52 -7.09 15.97 4.25
C SER A 52 -5.95 15.19 4.94
N THR A 53 -4.75 15.17 4.34
CA THR A 53 -3.59 14.50 4.94
C THR A 53 -3.18 15.11 6.28
N LEU A 54 -3.17 16.46 6.40
CA LEU A 54 -2.91 17.14 7.68
C LEU A 54 -3.96 16.80 8.73
N PHE A 55 -5.23 16.77 8.32
CA PHE A 55 -6.34 16.40 9.19
C PHE A 55 -6.20 14.96 9.71
N VAL A 56 -5.85 14.02 8.84
CA VAL A 56 -5.56 12.63 9.24
C VAL A 56 -4.36 12.58 10.18
N ALA A 57 -3.29 13.35 9.91
CA ALA A 57 -2.13 13.44 10.79
C ALA A 57 -2.53 13.86 12.21
N LEU A 58 -3.30 14.95 12.33
CA LEU A 58 -3.79 15.49 13.59
C LEU A 58 -4.68 14.48 14.31
N HIS A 59 -5.64 13.88 13.59
CA HIS A 59 -6.53 12.85 14.14
C HIS A 59 -5.72 11.65 14.67
N THR A 60 -4.75 11.16 13.91
CA THR A 60 -3.90 10.02 14.29
C THR A 60 -2.96 10.33 15.47
N MET A 61 -2.52 11.59 15.62
CA MET A 61 -1.76 12.04 16.79
C MET A 61 -2.65 12.14 18.02
N LEU A 62 -3.82 12.76 17.90
CA LEU A 62 -4.81 12.88 18.97
C LEU A 62 -5.26 11.49 19.45
N ALA A 63 -5.63 10.63 18.51
CA ALA A 63 -6.04 9.26 18.78
C ALA A 63 -5.00 8.50 19.59
N PHE A 64 -3.72 8.63 19.25
CA PHE A 64 -2.65 7.97 19.99
C PHE A 64 -2.46 8.51 21.40
N VAL A 65 -2.54 9.83 21.60
CA VAL A 65 -2.50 10.41 22.94
C VAL A 65 -3.64 9.84 23.81
N ILE A 66 -4.85 9.75 23.25
CA ILE A 66 -6.01 9.18 23.93
C ILE A 66 -5.78 7.70 24.25
N THR A 67 -5.37 6.89 23.27
CA THR A 67 -5.20 5.43 23.44
C THR A 67 -4.00 5.05 24.31
N THR A 68 -2.98 5.90 24.42
CA THR A 68 -1.82 5.63 25.29
C THR A 68 -2.06 6.01 26.75
N LYS A 69 -2.98 6.92 27.05
CA LYS A 69 -3.36 7.31 28.42
C LYS A 69 -3.61 6.11 29.36
N PRO A 70 -4.44 5.09 29.02
CA PRO A 70 -4.68 3.95 29.90
C PRO A 70 -3.46 3.04 30.11
N ILE A 71 -2.44 3.10 29.25
CA ILE A 71 -1.21 2.32 29.42
C ILE A 71 -0.33 2.93 30.52
N PHE A 72 -0.33 4.25 30.64
CA PHE A 72 0.50 4.98 31.60
C PHE A 72 -0.18 5.17 32.97
N VAL A 73 -1.50 5.26 32.99
CA VAL A 73 -2.27 5.29 34.23
C VAL A 73 -2.45 3.85 34.70
N LYS A 74 -1.71 3.43 35.73
CA LYS A 74 -1.89 2.12 36.36
C LYS A 74 -3.31 2.02 36.95
N THR A 75 -4.24 1.48 36.19
CA THR A 75 -5.55 1.09 36.71
C THR A 75 -5.35 -0.15 37.57
N SER A 76 -5.43 -0.01 38.88
CA SER A 76 -5.39 -1.14 39.82
C SER A 76 -6.67 -1.98 39.81
N GLU A 77 -7.66 -1.60 38.99
CA GLU A 77 -8.93 -2.29 38.86
C GLU A 77 -8.88 -3.35 37.76
N GLN A 78 -9.50 -4.48 38.05
CA GLN A 78 -9.56 -5.65 37.19
C GLN A 78 -10.46 -5.35 35.98
N LEU A 79 -9.86 -4.86 34.88
CA LEU A 79 -10.53 -4.59 33.61
C LEU A 79 -11.34 -5.81 33.14
N SER A 80 -12.57 -5.57 32.68
CA SER A 80 -13.38 -6.63 32.08
C SER A 80 -12.73 -7.13 30.78
N HIS A 81 -12.99 -8.39 30.41
CA HIS A 81 -12.50 -8.96 29.14
C HIS A 81 -12.91 -8.12 27.92
N LEU A 82 -14.12 -7.55 27.95
CA LEU A 82 -14.64 -6.69 26.87
C LEU A 82 -13.81 -5.41 26.72
N GLU A 83 -13.48 -4.73 27.82
CA GLU A 83 -12.68 -3.51 27.80
C GLU A 83 -11.25 -3.77 27.34
N MET A 84 -10.69 -4.94 27.70
CA MET A 84 -9.39 -5.38 27.21
C MET A 84 -9.41 -5.53 25.67
N VAL A 85 -10.39 -6.26 25.12
CA VAL A 85 -10.53 -6.44 23.66
C VAL A 85 -10.73 -5.10 22.95
N ARG A 86 -11.56 -4.21 23.51
CA ARG A 86 -11.77 -2.86 22.98
C ARG A 86 -10.48 -2.06 22.97
N THR A 87 -9.71 -2.10 24.05
CA THR A 87 -8.42 -1.39 24.17
C THR A 87 -7.42 -1.89 23.12
N TYR A 88 -7.26 -3.21 22.96
CA TYR A 88 -6.39 -3.78 21.92
C TYR A 88 -6.85 -3.42 20.51
N THR A 89 -8.17 -3.47 20.26
CA THR A 89 -8.73 -3.09 18.95
C THR A 89 -8.46 -1.62 18.66
N ASN A 90 -8.67 -0.73 19.64
CA ASN A 90 -8.38 0.69 19.50
C ASN A 90 -6.89 0.95 19.25
N ILE A 91 -6.00 0.25 19.95
CA ILE A 91 -4.55 0.30 19.70
C ILE A 91 -4.26 -0.06 18.24
N LEU A 92 -4.75 -1.21 17.77
CA LEU A 92 -4.55 -1.63 16.38
C LEU A 92 -5.12 -0.61 15.38
N CYS A 93 -6.32 -0.09 15.62
CA CYS A 93 -6.95 0.94 14.80
C CYS A 93 -6.16 2.25 14.75
N VAL A 94 -5.35 2.57 15.76
CA VAL A 94 -4.46 3.74 15.75
C VAL A 94 -3.14 3.45 15.04
N PHE A 95 -2.58 2.26 15.20
CA PHE A 95 -1.30 1.87 14.59
C PHE A 95 -1.39 1.63 13.08
N ILE A 96 -2.48 1.04 12.59
CA ILE A 96 -2.65 0.74 11.15
C ILE A 96 -2.58 2.02 10.30
N PRO A 97 -3.36 3.09 10.57
CA PRO A 97 -3.24 4.36 9.86
C PRO A 97 -1.83 4.95 9.87
N ARG A 98 -1.11 4.83 11.00
CA ARG A 98 0.25 5.34 11.15
C ARG A 98 1.24 4.65 10.21
N ALA A 99 1.13 3.32 10.07
CA ALA A 99 1.99 2.56 9.19
C ALA A 99 1.90 3.03 7.72
N PHE A 100 0.71 3.46 7.30
CA PHE A 100 0.48 3.95 5.94
C PHE A 100 0.53 5.48 5.80
N PHE A 101 0.66 6.22 6.91
CA PHE A 101 0.66 7.67 6.92
C PHE A 101 1.85 8.25 6.12
N ALA A 102 3.02 7.61 6.20
CA ALA A 102 4.19 8.01 5.41
C ALA A 102 3.87 8.01 3.90
N MET A 103 3.12 7.01 3.41
CA MET A 103 2.73 6.95 2.01
C MET A 103 1.70 8.03 1.65
N SER A 104 0.75 8.34 2.55
CA SER A 104 -0.16 9.48 2.39
C SER A 104 0.65 10.78 2.25
N CYS A 105 1.64 11.00 3.13
CA CYS A 105 2.50 12.19 3.06
C CYS A 105 3.27 12.28 1.74
N VAL A 106 3.93 11.20 1.30
CA VAL A 106 4.68 11.19 0.05
C VAL A 106 3.76 11.53 -1.13
N THR A 107 2.56 10.96 -1.17
CA THR A 107 1.61 11.22 -2.28
C THR A 107 1.01 12.61 -2.26
N SER A 108 0.79 13.19 -1.08
CA SER A 108 0.15 14.50 -0.93
C SER A 108 1.13 15.66 -1.07
N PHE A 109 2.30 15.58 -0.44
CA PHE A 109 3.27 16.68 -0.41
C PHE A 109 4.31 16.60 -1.53
N THR A 110 4.73 15.39 -1.88
CA THR A 110 5.79 15.15 -2.85
C THR A 110 5.36 14.19 -3.97
N PRO A 111 4.26 14.47 -4.70
CA PRO A 111 3.74 13.58 -5.75
C PRO A 111 4.74 13.31 -6.89
N TYR A 112 5.80 14.13 -7.01
CA TYR A 112 6.90 13.89 -7.93
C TYR A 112 7.74 12.66 -7.54
N VAL A 113 7.93 12.40 -6.24
CA VAL A 113 8.72 11.25 -5.76
C VAL A 113 8.10 9.93 -6.21
N SER A 114 6.77 9.80 -6.16
CA SER A 114 6.09 8.58 -6.63
C SER A 114 6.30 8.35 -8.13
N ILE A 115 6.38 9.43 -8.93
CA ILE A 115 6.68 9.35 -10.37
C ILE A 115 8.11 8.84 -10.59
N VAL A 116 9.08 9.42 -9.88
CA VAL A 116 10.49 9.03 -9.96
C VAL A 116 10.65 7.55 -9.61
N VAL A 117 10.10 7.11 -8.47
CA VAL A 117 10.17 5.71 -8.02
C VAL A 117 9.57 4.76 -9.05
N LEU A 118 8.36 5.04 -9.55
CA LEU A 118 7.67 4.14 -10.47
C LEU A 118 8.32 4.10 -11.85
N ASN A 119 8.83 5.22 -12.35
CA ASN A 119 9.58 5.25 -13.61
C ASN A 119 10.94 4.54 -13.47
N HIS A 120 11.62 4.65 -12.33
CA HIS A 120 12.86 3.89 -12.08
C HIS A 120 12.64 2.38 -12.04
N ILE A 121 11.52 1.90 -11.49
CA ILE A 121 11.17 0.47 -11.55
C ILE A 121 11.10 -0.02 -13.00
N VAL A 122 10.59 0.81 -13.92
CA VAL A 122 10.49 0.46 -15.35
C VAL A 122 11.85 0.42 -16.00
N ASN A 123 12.69 1.43 -15.75
CA ASN A 123 14.05 1.47 -16.29
C ASN A 123 14.87 0.27 -15.79
N PHE A 124 14.77 -0.02 -14.49
CA PHE A 124 15.41 -1.18 -13.88
C PHE A 124 14.95 -2.50 -14.52
N GLN A 125 13.64 -2.63 -14.77
CA GLN A 125 13.08 -3.79 -15.47
C GLN A 125 13.55 -3.91 -16.92
N SER A 126 13.73 -2.80 -17.65
CA SER A 126 14.26 -2.86 -19.02
C SER A 126 15.72 -3.25 -19.02
N GLU A 127 16.54 -2.69 -18.14
CA GLU A 127 17.96 -3.02 -18.01
C GLU A 127 18.14 -4.49 -17.62
N ALA A 128 17.37 -4.99 -16.65
CA ALA A 128 17.38 -6.39 -16.27
C ALA A 128 17.03 -7.32 -17.44
N LYS A 129 16.03 -6.94 -18.25
CA LYS A 129 15.61 -7.72 -19.41
C LYS A 129 16.64 -7.72 -20.55
N GLU A 130 17.44 -6.66 -20.70
CA GLU A 130 18.53 -6.65 -21.67
C GLU A 130 19.65 -7.63 -21.28
N LEU A 131 19.84 -7.84 -19.98
CA LEU A 131 20.80 -8.81 -19.45
C LEU A 131 20.31 -10.25 -19.51
N THR A 132 18.99 -10.48 -19.54
CA THR A 132 18.39 -11.82 -19.47
C THR A 132 17.76 -12.20 -20.82
N THR A 133 18.38 -13.13 -21.54
CA THR A 133 17.91 -13.59 -22.86
C THR A 133 16.68 -14.49 -22.78
N THR A 134 16.30 -14.94 -21.59
CA THR A 134 15.19 -15.88 -21.35
C THR A 134 13.86 -15.16 -21.19
N LYS A 135 12.91 -15.49 -22.06
CA LYS A 135 11.53 -15.00 -21.95
C LYS A 135 10.70 -15.94 -21.09
N ILE A 136 10.77 -15.80 -19.77
CA ILE A 136 9.93 -16.60 -18.86
C ILE A 136 8.53 -15.99 -18.77
N VAL A 137 7.51 -16.77 -19.16
CA VAL A 137 6.11 -16.35 -19.08
C VAL A 137 5.53 -16.79 -17.74
N HIS A 138 5.57 -15.89 -16.75
CA HIS A 138 4.93 -16.13 -15.45
C HIS A 138 3.42 -15.83 -15.52
N SER A 139 2.60 -16.72 -14.94
CA SER A 139 1.15 -16.54 -14.82
C SER A 139 0.82 -15.71 -13.58
N TYR A 140 0.50 -14.43 -13.79
CA TYR A 140 0.19 -13.47 -12.72
C TYR A 140 -1.30 -13.43 -12.32
N LYS A 141 -2.10 -14.44 -12.69
CA LYS A 141 -3.56 -14.44 -12.51
C LYS A 141 -3.99 -14.27 -11.05
N ILE A 142 -3.30 -14.92 -10.11
CA ILE A 142 -3.62 -14.84 -8.67
C ILE A 142 -3.37 -13.43 -8.13
N ILE A 143 -2.24 -12.82 -8.50
CA ILE A 143 -1.88 -11.46 -8.07
C ILE A 143 -2.87 -10.45 -8.66
N GLU A 144 -3.27 -10.62 -9.93
CA GLU A 144 -4.27 -9.78 -10.57
C GLU A 144 -5.65 -9.88 -9.90
N PHE A 145 -6.08 -11.09 -9.57
CA PHE A 145 -7.32 -11.33 -8.83
C PHE A 145 -7.27 -10.66 -7.44
N GLY A 146 -6.18 -10.83 -6.71
CA GLY A 146 -5.96 -10.20 -5.40
C GLY A 146 -6.02 -8.67 -5.47
N MET A 147 -5.35 -8.04 -6.45
CA MET A 147 -5.41 -6.60 -6.65
C MET A 147 -6.83 -6.11 -6.99
N THR A 148 -7.61 -6.91 -7.73
CA THR A 148 -8.99 -6.58 -8.08
C THR A 148 -9.88 -6.56 -6.84
N ILE A 149 -9.79 -7.60 -6.02
CA ILE A 149 -10.51 -7.67 -4.74
C ILE A 149 -10.10 -6.50 -3.85
N LEU A 150 -8.80 -6.24 -3.71
CA LEU A 150 -8.26 -5.16 -2.89
C LEU A 150 -8.82 -3.78 -3.28
N ILE A 151 -8.86 -3.45 -4.58
CA ILE A 151 -9.43 -2.18 -5.04
C ILE A 151 -10.95 -2.12 -4.79
N TRP A 152 -11.66 -3.22 -4.99
CA TRP A 152 -13.11 -3.27 -4.80
C TRP A 152 -13.51 -3.14 -3.33
N THR A 153 -12.85 -3.88 -2.44
CA THR A 153 -13.07 -3.80 -0.99
C THR A 153 -12.69 -2.42 -0.46
N SER A 154 -11.64 -1.82 -1.00
CA SER A 154 -11.20 -0.47 -0.64
C SER A 154 -12.24 0.62 -0.89
N TYR A 155 -13.11 0.42 -1.87
CA TYR A 155 -14.23 1.32 -2.12
C TYR A 155 -15.35 1.11 -1.11
N LEU A 156 -15.65 -0.14 -0.74
CA LEU A 156 -16.77 -0.47 0.15
C LEU A 156 -16.47 -0.24 1.63
N ILE A 157 -15.22 -0.48 2.06
CA ILE A 157 -14.83 -0.45 3.47
C ILE A 157 -15.05 0.93 4.12
N PRO A 158 -14.71 2.08 3.51
CA PRO A 158 -15.00 3.38 4.13
C PRO A 158 -16.49 3.58 4.40
N PHE A 159 -17.37 3.14 3.50
CA PHE A 159 -18.81 3.35 3.64
C PHE A 159 -19.48 2.35 4.60
N LEU A 160 -19.07 1.08 4.58
CA LEU A 160 -19.67 0.04 5.43
C LEU A 160 -18.96 -0.10 6.79
N GLY A 161 -17.65 0.14 6.83
CA GLY A 161 -16.82 0.02 8.02
C GLY A 161 -16.96 1.22 8.96
N SER A 162 -17.09 2.44 8.44
CA SER A 162 -17.22 3.64 9.30
C SER A 162 -18.45 3.60 10.24
N PRO A 163 -19.67 3.22 9.77
CA PRO A 163 -20.81 3.06 10.67
C PRO A 163 -20.56 2.00 11.74
N PHE A 164 -19.90 0.89 11.38
CA PHE A 164 -19.61 -0.19 12.30
C PHE A 164 -18.61 0.22 13.39
N ILE A 165 -17.54 0.92 13.02
CA ILE A 165 -16.55 1.46 13.97
C ILE A 165 -17.23 2.40 14.98
N ILE A 166 -18.10 3.29 14.50
CA ILE A 166 -18.80 4.25 15.37
C ILE A 166 -19.85 3.57 16.24
N TYR A 167 -20.61 2.62 15.68
CA TYR A 167 -21.61 1.86 16.42
C TYR A 167 -20.98 1.05 17.56
N LEU A 168 -19.84 0.42 17.30
CA LEU A 168 -19.08 -0.32 18.31
C LEU A 168 -18.24 0.56 19.24
N GLN A 169 -18.23 1.88 19.02
CA GLN A 169 -17.45 2.84 19.81
C GLN A 169 -15.94 2.55 19.76
N LEU A 170 -15.45 2.10 18.61
CA LEU A 170 -14.04 1.80 18.36
C LEU A 170 -13.25 3.00 17.84
N ASP A 171 -13.90 4.15 17.61
CA ASP A 171 -13.17 5.37 17.29
C ASP A 171 -12.64 6.04 18.57
N PRO A 172 -11.36 6.45 18.58
CA PRO A 172 -10.72 7.05 19.75
C PRO A 172 -11.35 8.39 20.15
N LEU A 173 -12.10 9.03 19.26
CA LEU A 173 -12.88 10.24 19.58
C LEU A 173 -14.06 9.95 20.52
N TYR A 174 -14.48 8.69 20.66
CA TYR A 174 -15.52 8.30 21.62
C TYR A 174 -15.12 8.64 23.06
N GLU A 175 -13.86 8.45 23.44
CA GLU A 175 -13.38 8.75 24.78
C GLU A 175 -13.52 10.24 25.12
N LEU A 176 -13.42 11.14 24.14
CA LEU A 176 -13.68 12.57 24.35
C LEU A 176 -15.15 12.85 24.70
N VAL A 177 -16.08 12.03 24.20
CA VAL A 177 -17.52 12.13 24.53
C VAL A 177 -17.77 11.73 25.97
N LEU A 178 -17.08 10.68 26.43
CA LEU A 178 -17.18 10.20 27.81
C LEU A 178 -16.54 11.18 28.80
N MET A 179 -15.46 11.85 28.39
CA MET A 179 -14.69 12.70 29.28
C MET A 179 -15.44 13.98 29.63
N GLU A 180 -16.19 14.64 28.71
CA GLU A 180 -16.70 15.98 29.00
C GLU A 180 -17.74 16.52 27.96
N TYR A 181 -18.91 17.00 28.44
CA TYR A 181 -19.81 18.00 27.82
C TYR A 181 -20.81 17.71 26.69
N ILE A 182 -20.92 16.52 26.07
CA ILE A 182 -21.88 16.32 24.95
C ILE A 182 -23.02 15.35 25.32
N PRO A 183 -24.29 15.79 25.33
CA PRO A 183 -25.41 14.89 25.60
C PRO A 183 -25.50 13.78 24.55
N PRO A 184 -25.79 12.51 24.95
CA PRO A 184 -25.75 11.33 24.09
C PRO A 184 -26.74 11.31 22.91
N GLY A 185 -27.49 12.39 22.68
CA GLY A 185 -28.42 12.58 21.56
C GLY A 185 -27.98 13.61 20.53
N ASN A 186 -26.77 14.18 20.60
CA ASN A 186 -26.34 15.20 19.64
C ASN A 186 -26.01 14.60 18.26
N ILE A 187 -27.01 14.57 17.38
CA ILE A 187 -26.93 14.06 15.99
C ILE A 187 -25.80 14.73 15.20
N LEU A 188 -25.60 16.04 15.38
CA LEU A 188 -24.56 16.79 14.65
C LEU A 188 -23.16 16.26 14.98
N PHE A 189 -22.92 15.93 16.24
CA PHE A 189 -21.64 15.40 16.68
C PHE A 189 -21.38 13.99 16.15
N ILE A 190 -22.41 13.12 16.13
CA ILE A 190 -22.32 11.79 15.51
C ILE A 190 -22.00 11.91 14.02
N LEU A 191 -22.64 12.85 13.32
CA LEU A 191 -22.39 13.11 11.90
C LEU A 191 -20.96 13.60 11.65
N ILE A 192 -20.44 14.49 12.51
CA ILE A 192 -19.05 14.95 12.42
C ILE A 192 -18.09 13.77 12.62
N ARG A 193 -18.29 12.92 13.64
CA ARG A 193 -17.47 11.71 13.84
C ARG A 193 -17.50 10.79 12.63
N PHE A 194 -18.68 10.58 12.06
CA PHE A 194 -18.84 9.80 10.83
C PHE A 194 -18.03 10.35 9.66
N LEU A 195 -18.11 11.67 9.43
CA LEU A 195 -17.34 12.33 8.38
C LEU A 195 -15.83 12.19 8.61
N ILE A 196 -15.37 12.38 9.85
CA ILE A 196 -13.97 12.25 10.23
C ILE A 196 -13.46 10.84 9.98
N VAL A 197 -14.19 9.81 10.44
CA VAL A 197 -13.81 8.41 10.26
C VAL A 197 -13.77 8.05 8.77
N ILE A 198 -14.74 8.51 7.96
CA ILE A 198 -14.71 8.30 6.51
C ILE A 198 -13.47 8.92 5.87
N ILE A 199 -13.13 10.17 6.21
CA ILE A 199 -11.95 10.85 5.66
C ILE A 199 -10.67 10.07 6.01
N VAL A 200 -10.52 9.70 7.29
CA VAL A 200 -9.37 8.93 7.78
C VAL A 200 -9.29 7.59 7.08
N MET A 201 -10.37 6.81 7.06
CA MET A 201 -10.41 5.50 6.40
C MET A 201 -10.11 5.59 4.91
N THR A 202 -10.65 6.60 4.22
CA THR A 202 -10.41 6.82 2.79
C THR A 202 -8.93 7.11 2.51
N GLU A 203 -8.31 7.99 3.29
CA GLU A 203 -6.88 8.30 3.16
C GLU A 203 -5.98 7.10 3.47
N VAL A 204 -6.29 6.35 4.53
CA VAL A 204 -5.53 5.16 4.94
C VAL A 204 -5.62 4.08 3.87
N ILE A 205 -6.83 3.78 3.38
CA ILE A 205 -7.05 2.76 2.36
C ILE A 205 -6.40 3.16 1.02
N LYS A 206 -6.52 4.42 0.61
CA LYS A 206 -5.81 4.95 -0.57
C LYS A 206 -4.30 4.72 -0.45
N SER A 207 -3.74 5.04 0.72
CA SER A 207 -2.30 4.92 0.99
C SER A 207 -1.84 3.48 1.07
N ALA A 208 -2.63 2.60 1.71
CA ALA A 208 -2.39 1.17 1.78
C ALA A 208 -2.41 0.54 0.38
N ASN A 209 -3.41 0.86 -0.44
CA ASN A 209 -3.50 0.33 -1.81
C ASN A 209 -2.29 0.70 -2.65
N LEU A 210 -1.89 1.97 -2.58
CA LEU A 210 -0.71 2.42 -3.31
C LEU A 210 0.56 1.71 -2.79
N PHE A 211 0.72 1.60 -1.47
CA PHE A 211 1.83 0.88 -0.86
C PHE A 211 1.87 -0.59 -1.33
N PHE A 212 0.73 -1.29 -1.32
CA PHE A 212 0.64 -2.68 -1.78
C PHE A 212 0.94 -2.81 -3.28
N ILE A 213 0.38 -1.97 -4.15
CA ILE A 213 0.61 -2.06 -5.60
C ILE A 213 2.09 -1.78 -5.92
N VAL A 214 2.67 -0.71 -5.36
CA VAL A 214 4.08 -0.38 -5.57
C VAL A 214 4.98 -1.47 -5.00
N GLY A 215 4.69 -1.97 -3.80
CA GLY A 215 5.42 -3.07 -3.17
C GLY A 215 5.39 -4.35 -4.00
N LEU A 216 4.21 -4.73 -4.52
CA LEU A 216 4.07 -5.88 -5.42
C LEU A 216 4.87 -5.70 -6.71
N MET A 217 4.90 -4.49 -7.28
CA MET A 217 5.73 -4.20 -8.46
C MET A 217 7.21 -4.40 -8.16
N VAL A 218 7.71 -3.90 -7.03
CA VAL A 218 9.12 -4.06 -6.62
C VAL A 218 9.45 -5.52 -6.38
N VAL A 219 8.68 -6.22 -5.53
CA VAL A 219 8.91 -7.63 -5.19
C VAL A 219 8.85 -8.51 -6.45
N SER A 220 7.89 -8.27 -7.33
CA SER A 220 7.79 -9.04 -8.58
C SER A 220 9.00 -8.80 -9.49
N SER A 221 9.50 -7.56 -9.55
CA SER A 221 10.72 -7.23 -10.33
C SER A 221 11.95 -7.93 -9.75
N MET A 222 12.11 -7.91 -8.43
CA MET A 222 13.24 -8.55 -7.76
C MET A 222 13.21 -10.06 -7.91
N ASN A 223 12.04 -10.68 -7.74
CA ASN A 223 11.88 -12.13 -7.84
C ASN A 223 12.24 -12.64 -9.24
N GLU A 224 11.86 -11.92 -10.29
CA GLU A 224 12.22 -12.29 -11.67
C GLU A 224 13.72 -12.19 -11.91
N ILE A 225 14.38 -11.14 -11.42
CA ILE A 225 15.84 -11.01 -11.54
C ILE A 225 16.55 -12.12 -10.79
N MET A 226 16.08 -12.46 -9.58
CA MET A 226 16.65 -13.56 -8.82
C MET A 226 16.49 -14.91 -9.53
N GLN A 227 15.33 -15.16 -10.15
CA GLN A 227 15.11 -16.35 -10.95
C GLN A 227 16.02 -16.39 -12.17
N ASP A 228 16.13 -15.30 -12.92
CA ASP A 228 16.99 -15.23 -14.10
C ASP A 228 18.47 -15.46 -13.72
N LEU A 229 18.95 -14.88 -12.60
CA LEU A 229 20.30 -15.11 -12.08
C LEU A 229 20.52 -16.56 -11.64
N SER A 230 19.51 -17.18 -11.01
CA SER A 230 19.56 -18.59 -10.63
C SER A 230 19.65 -19.52 -11.84
N ASP A 231 18.89 -19.22 -12.89
CA ASP A 231 18.88 -20.00 -14.13
C ASP A 231 20.23 -19.89 -14.85
N ILE A 232 20.79 -18.68 -14.97
CA ILE A 232 22.14 -18.46 -15.53
C ILE A 232 23.18 -19.25 -14.73
N SER A 233 23.17 -19.14 -13.40
CA SER A 233 24.12 -19.88 -12.55
C SER A 233 23.99 -21.40 -12.72
N SER A 234 22.77 -21.92 -12.91
CA SER A 234 22.56 -23.36 -13.10
C SER A 234 23.04 -23.85 -14.47
N SER A 235 22.86 -23.03 -15.52
CA SER A 235 23.31 -23.34 -16.87
C SER A 235 24.83 -23.30 -17.02
N ASP A 236 25.51 -22.33 -16.40
CA ASP A 236 26.98 -22.25 -16.36
C ASP A 236 27.59 -23.47 -15.66
N VAL A 237 26.96 -23.96 -14.58
CA VAL A 237 27.39 -25.18 -13.89
C VAL A 237 27.22 -26.41 -14.79
N GLN A 238 26.12 -26.52 -15.54
CA GLN A 238 25.93 -27.60 -16.49
C GLN A 238 26.95 -27.58 -17.62
N ILE A 239 27.23 -26.42 -18.22
CA ILE A 239 28.23 -26.27 -19.29
C ILE A 239 29.61 -26.68 -18.77
N ARG A 240 30.05 -26.15 -17.61
CA ARG A 240 31.33 -26.54 -17.01
C ARG A 240 31.39 -28.03 -16.69
N SER A 241 30.32 -28.63 -16.18
CA SER A 241 30.29 -30.06 -15.88
C SER A 241 30.41 -30.92 -17.16
N GLY A 242 29.79 -30.48 -18.27
CA GLY A 242 29.88 -31.13 -19.57
C GLY A 242 31.28 -31.02 -20.18
N GLU A 243 31.90 -29.84 -20.11
CA GLU A 243 33.29 -29.66 -20.57
C GLU A 243 34.25 -30.55 -19.78
N ILE A 244 34.16 -30.57 -18.44
CA ILE A 244 35.01 -31.42 -17.60
C ILE A 244 34.86 -32.91 -17.95
N MET A 245 33.65 -33.38 -18.27
CA MET A 245 33.43 -34.76 -18.75
C MET A 245 34.07 -35.01 -20.12
N ASP A 246 33.95 -34.10 -21.09
CA ASP A 246 34.56 -34.28 -22.42
C ASP A 246 36.09 -34.32 -22.35
N TRP A 247 36.70 -33.52 -21.47
CA TRP A 247 38.14 -33.57 -21.21
C TRP A 247 38.57 -34.91 -20.59
N SER A 248 37.78 -35.49 -19.68
CA SER A 248 38.11 -36.79 -19.06
C SER A 248 38.01 -37.94 -20.07
N VAL A 249 37.02 -37.92 -20.97
CA VAL A 249 36.86 -38.92 -22.03
C VAL A 249 38.00 -38.81 -23.05
N LYS A 250 38.35 -37.60 -23.49
CA LYS A 250 39.49 -37.39 -24.41
C LYS A 250 40.83 -37.81 -23.81
N LEU A 251 41.04 -37.61 -22.51
CA LEU A 251 42.24 -38.12 -21.84
C LEU A 251 42.26 -39.65 -21.80
N SER A 252 41.12 -40.28 -21.52
CA SER A 252 41.01 -41.74 -21.43
C SER A 252 41.29 -42.42 -22.77
N VAL A 253 40.86 -41.83 -23.89
CA VAL A 253 41.10 -42.39 -25.24
C VAL A 253 42.55 -42.23 -25.71
N LYS A 254 43.31 -41.26 -25.19
CA LYS A 254 44.74 -41.10 -25.52
C LYS A 254 45.68 -42.00 -24.71
N LEU A 255 45.17 -42.66 -23.68
CA LEU A 255 45.94 -43.52 -22.77
C LEU A 255 45.83 -45.03 -23.11
N PHE A 256 45.08 -45.38 -24.16
CA PHE A 256 44.99 -46.73 -24.75
C PHE A 256 45.47 -46.68 -26.20
#